data_AF-A0A8S2VB94-F1
#
_entry.id   AF-A0A8S2VB94-F1
#
_cell.length_a   1.000
_cell.length_b   1.000
_cell.length_c   1.000
_cell.angle_alpha   90.00
_cell.angle_beta   90.00
_cell.angle_gamma   90.00
#
_symmetry.space_group_name_H-M   'P 1'
#
loop_
_entity.id
_entity.type
_entity.pdbx_description
1 polymer ?
#
loop_
_entity_poly.entity_id
_entity_poly.type
_entity_poly.pdbx_seq_one_letter_code
_entity_poly.pdbx_strand_id
1 'polypeptide(L)' 'VMILISGTSKANALHMAIEEGINHMWTVSALQNHP' A
#
# COMPACT_ATOMS: atom_id res chain seq x y z
N VAL A 1 -9.55 8.10 0.14
CA VAL A 1 -8.22 8.71 0.43
C VAL A 1 -7.41 8.82 -0.85
N MET A 2 -6.56 9.83 -0.99
CA MET A 2 -5.64 9.98 -2.14
C MET A 2 -4.20 9.70 -1.71
N ILE A 3 -3.51 8.81 -2.45
CA ILE A 3 -2.09 8.48 -2.23
C ILE A 3 -1.34 8.70 -3.54
N LEU A 4 -0.24 9.44 -3.50
CA LEU A 4 0.66 9.64 -4.64
C LEU A 4 1.97 8.89 -4.39
N ILE A 5 2.32 7.97 -5.30
CA ILE A 5 3.51 7.12 -5.19
C ILE A 5 4.35 7.32 -6.46
N SER A 6 5.64 7.63 -6.27
CA SER A 6 6.60 7.84 -7.36
C SER A 6 7.98 7.31 -6.99
N GLY A 7 8.72 6.82 -7.99
CA GLY A 7 10.04 6.23 -7.84
C GLY A 7 10.02 4.70 -7.62
N THR A 8 11.01 4.01 -8.20
CA THR A 8 11.11 2.55 -8.20
C THR A 8 11.35 1.95 -6.82
N SER A 9 11.99 2.67 -5.90
CA SER A 9 12.24 2.22 -4.52
C SER A 9 10.97 1.96 -3.71
N LYS A 10 9.82 2.49 -4.15
CA LYS A 10 8.50 2.30 -3.52
C LYS A 10 7.65 1.22 -4.19
N ALA A 11 8.14 0.59 -5.26
CA ALA A 11 7.37 -0.40 -6.02
C ALA A 11 6.93 -1.60 -5.16
N ASN A 12 7.80 -2.09 -4.27
CA ASN A 12 7.45 -3.18 -3.36
C ASN A 12 6.34 -2.80 -2.36
N ALA A 13 6.40 -1.58 -1.82
CA ALA A 13 5.35 -1.09 -0.93
C ALA A 13 4.00 -0.94 -1.65
N LEU A 14 4.02 -0.53 -2.92
CA LEU A 14 2.83 -0.45 -3.77
C LEU A 14 2.23 -1.84 -4.04
N HIS A 15 3.07 -2.81 -4.39
CA HIS A 15 2.66 -4.20 -4.59
C HIS A 15 1.97 -4.77 -3.34
N MET A 16 2.61 -4.64 -2.16
CA MET A 16 2.04 -5.07 -0.88
C MET A 16 0.75 -4.32 -0.48
N ALA A 17 0.58 -3.09 -0.96
CA ALA A 17 -0.61 -2.29 -0.69
C ALA A 17 -1.83 -2.72 -1.51
N ILE A 18 -1.65 -3.34 -2.68
CA ILE A 18 -2.71 -3.63 -3.64
C ILE A 18 -2.98 -5.13 -3.78
N GLU A 19 -1.92 -5.94 -3.87
CA GLU A 19 -2.03 -7.35 -4.25
C GLU A 19 -2.10 -8.28 -3.03
N GLU A 20 -1.49 -7.87 -1.92
CA GLU A 20 -1.43 -8.66 -0.68
C GLU A 20 -2.45 -8.21 0.37
N GLY A 21 -2.67 -9.07 1.37
CA GLY A 21 -3.59 -8.82 2.46
C GLY A 21 -3.11 -7.77 3.47
N ILE A 22 -4.07 -7.16 4.18
CA ILE A 22 -3.83 -6.14 5.20
C ILE A 22 -2.97 -6.70 6.34
N ASN A 23 -1.87 -6.02 6.66
CA ASN A 23 -0.98 -6.43 7.72
C ASN A 23 -0.20 -5.26 8.34
N HIS A 24 0.37 -5.49 9.52
CA HIS A 24 1.08 -4.47 10.29
C HIS A 24 2.47 -4.10 9.74
N MET A 25 3.11 -4.99 8.96
CA MET A 25 4.41 -4.69 8.34
C MET A 25 4.27 -3.67 7.20
N TRP A 26 3.12 -3.68 6.51
CA TRP A 26 2.82 -2.79 5.39
C TRP A 26 1.60 -1.93 5.72
N THR A 27 1.79 -0.89 6.53
CA THR A 27 0.69 -0.07 7.06
C THR A 27 -0.19 0.61 6.01
N VAL A 28 0.35 0.87 4.81
CA VAL A 28 -0.42 1.37 3.67
C VAL A 28 -1.55 0.42 3.24
N SER A 29 -1.41 -0.89 3.49
CA SER A 29 -2.45 -1.90 3.20
C SER A 29 -3.75 -1.66 3.95
N ALA A 30 -3.74 -0.97 5.11
CA ALA A 30 -4.96 -0.62 5.85
C ALA A 30 -5.95 0.22 5.02
N LEU A 31 -5.46 0.91 3.98
CA LEU A 31 -6.29 1.73 3.10
C LEU A 31 -7.19 0.89 2.18
N GLN A 32 -6.96 -0.41 2.05
CA GLN A 32 -7.90 -1.32 1.39
C GLN A 32 -9.28 -1.35 2.10
N ASN A 33 -9.32 -1.08 3.41
CA ASN A 33 -10.57 -1.01 4.19
C ASN A 33 -11.14 0.42 4.29
N HIS A 34 -10.51 1.41 3.66
CA HIS A 34 -11.04 2.77 3.69
C HIS A 34 -12.30 2.86 2.81
N PRO A 35 -13.41 3.47 3.28
CA PRO A 35 -14.62 3.65 2.47
C PRO A 35 -14.42 4.53 1.23
#